data_AF-A0A6L3X4N3-F1
#
_entry.id   AF-A0A6L3X4N3-F1
#
_cell.length_a   1.000
_cell.length_b   1.000
_cell.length_c   1.000
_cell.angle_alpha   90.00
_cell.angle_beta   90.00
_cell.angle_gamma   90.00
#
_symmetry.space_group_name_H-M   'P 1'
#
loop_
_entity.id
_entity.type
_entity.pdbx_description
1 polymer ?
#
loop_
_entity_poly.entity_id
_entity_poly.type
_entity_poly.pdbx_seq_one_letter_code
_entity_poly.pdbx_strand_id
1 'polypeptide(L)' 'MVREKLKTPEGRKFLLALLVVFMIAAACVGRATIVGVIEQYNIPLSAWTTSMFVLQSAMIFVYSLVFTVLLAIPLGIF' A
#
# COMPACT_ATOMS: atom_id res chain seq x y z
N MET A 1 -22.51 -12.65 5.75
CA MET A 1 -22.95 -11.26 6.01
C MET A 1 -22.06 -10.20 5.35
N VAL A 2 -20.74 -10.09 5.66
CA VAL A 2 -19.88 -9.04 5.05
C VAL A 2 -19.63 -9.25 3.55
N ARG A 3 -19.33 -10.49 3.13
CA ARG A 3 -19.12 -10.84 1.71
C ARG A 3 -20.32 -10.53 0.80
N GLU A 4 -21.52 -10.58 1.35
CA GLU A 4 -22.77 -10.27 0.63
C GLU A 4 -22.92 -8.75 0.45
N LYS A 5 -22.58 -7.95 1.47
CA LYS A 5 -22.57 -6.48 1.38
C LYS A 5 -21.55 -5.95 0.36
N LEU A 6 -20.42 -6.62 0.18
CA LEU A 6 -19.42 -6.23 -0.84
C LEU A 6 -19.88 -6.48 -2.29
N LYS A 7 -20.92 -7.30 -2.50
CA LYS A 7 -21.46 -7.58 -3.83
C LYS A 7 -22.50 -6.56 -4.28
N THR A 8 -22.98 -5.68 -3.39
CA THR A 8 -23.89 -4.59 -3.76
C THR A 8 -23.16 -3.53 -4.59
N PRO A 9 -23.88 -2.69 -5.36
CA PRO A 9 -23.27 -1.59 -6.11
C PRO A 9 -22.44 -0.64 -5.22
N GLU A 10 -22.90 -0.37 -4.00
CA GLU A 10 -22.19 0.47 -3.02
C GLU A 10 -20.94 -0.25 -2.50
N GLY A 11 -21.03 -1.55 -2.18
CA GLY A 11 -19.90 -2.37 -1.78
C GLY A 11 -18.80 -2.41 -2.85
N ARG A 12 -19.16 -2.47 -4.13
CA ARG A 12 -18.20 -2.38 -5.25
C ARG A 12 -17.56 -1.01 -5.36
N LYS A 13 -18.31 0.08 -5.19
CA LYS A 13 -17.75 1.45 -5.16
C LYS A 13 -16.76 1.63 -4.01
N PHE A 14 -17.09 1.09 -2.83
CA PHE A 14 -16.20 1.07 -1.68
C PHE A 14 -14.91 0.29 -1.97
N LEU A 15 -15.00 -0.91 -2.56
CA LEU A 15 -13.83 -1.69 -2.94
C LEU A 15 -12.94 -0.98 -3.98
N LEU A 16 -13.55 -0.31 -4.96
CA LEU A 16 -12.82 0.49 -5.93
C LEU A 16 -12.11 1.66 -5.26
N ALA A 17 -12.79 2.37 -4.36
CA ALA A 17 -12.19 3.46 -3.61
C ALA A 17 -11.04 2.97 -2.72
N LEU A 18 -11.20 1.81 -2.07
CA LEU A 18 -10.15 1.17 -1.28
C LEU A 18 -8.93 0.79 -2.13
N LEU A 19 -9.16 0.30 -3.36
CA LEU A 19 -8.08 -0.01 -4.30
C LEU A 19 -7.34 1.24 -4.75
N VAL A 20 -8.05 2.34 -5.02
CA VAL A 20 -7.43 3.63 -5.35
C VAL A 20 -6.57 4.14 -4.20
N VAL A 21 -7.09 4.09 -2.96
CA VAL A 21 -6.34 4.46 -1.76
C VAL A 21 -5.09 3.60 -1.62
N PHE A 22 -5.21 2.29 -1.83
CA PHE A 22 -4.07 1.37 -1.79
C PHE A 22 -2.99 1.72 -2.82
N MET A 23 -3.38 2.03 -4.06
CA MET A 23 -2.43 2.42 -5.10
C MET A 23 -1.69 3.72 -4.76
N ILE A 24 -2.41 4.71 -4.19
CA ILE A 24 -1.81 5.96 -3.73
C ILE A 24 -0.83 5.69 -2.58
N ALA A 25 -1.25 4.90 -1.58
CA ALA A 25 -0.39 4.53 -0.45
C ALA A 25 0.87 3.80 -0.92
N ALA A 26 0.72 2.82 -1.83
CA ALA A 26 1.84 2.07 -2.40
C ALA A 26 2.83 2.97 -3.17
N ALA A 27 2.33 3.95 -3.92
CA ALA A 27 3.20 4.90 -4.63
C ALA A 27 3.98 5.80 -3.64
N CYS A 28 3.29 6.37 -2.65
CA CYS A 28 3.90 7.26 -1.65
C CYS A 28 4.92 6.52 -0.77
N VAL A 29 4.52 5.38 -0.21
CA VAL A 29 5.38 4.54 0.64
C VAL A 29 6.52 3.96 -0.19
N GLY A 30 6.25 3.51 -1.41
CA GLY A 30 7.28 2.98 -2.32
C GLY A 30 8.40 3.97 -2.56
N ARG A 31 8.05 5.22 -2.91
CA ARG A 31 9.02 6.30 -3.08
C ARG A 31 9.79 6.57 -1.79
N ALA A 32 9.09 6.69 -0.65
CA ALA A 32 9.71 7.00 0.63
C ALA A 32 10.71 5.90 1.06
N THR A 33 10.33 4.64 0.93
CA THR A 33 11.19 3.49 1.27
C THR A 33 12.42 3.42 0.38
N ILE A 34 12.25 3.53 -0.95
CA ILE A 34 13.37 3.41 -1.89
C ILE A 34 14.36 4.56 -1.70
N VAL A 35 13.87 5.80 -1.66
CA VAL A 35 14.72 6.97 -1.45
C VAL A 35 15.39 6.90 -0.07
N GLY A 36 14.65 6.53 0.98
CA GLY A 36 15.19 6.41 2.32
C GLY A 36 16.33 5.40 2.41
N VAL A 37 16.21 4.23 1.77
CA VAL A 37 17.28 3.22 1.75
C VAL A 37 18.50 3.72 0.97
N ILE A 38 18.29 4.36 -0.18
CA ILE A 38 19.40 4.92 -0.98
C ILE A 38 20.16 5.99 -0.18
N GLU A 39 19.44 6.90 0.48
CA GLU A 39 20.05 7.98 1.26
C GLU A 39 20.72 7.47 2.54
N GLN A 40 20.12 6.51 3.24
CA GLN A 40 20.65 5.99 4.51
C GLN A 40 21.88 5.09 4.33
N TYR A 41 21.86 4.25 3.30
CA TYR A 41 22.93 3.25 3.10
C TYR A 41 23.91 3.66 1.98
N ASN A 42 23.62 4.71 1.22
CA ASN A 42 24.39 5.15 0.06
C ASN A 42 24.61 4.03 -0.99
N ILE A 43 23.64 3.10 -1.09
CA ILE A 43 23.66 1.99 -2.05
C ILE A 43 22.61 2.29 -3.14
N PRO A 44 23.03 2.49 -4.40
CA PRO A 44 22.10 2.75 -5.49
C PRO A 44 21.23 1.53 -5.76
N LEU A 45 20.01 1.75 -6.28
CA LEU A 45 19.04 0.68 -6.58
C LEU A 45 19.64 -0.44 -7.46
N SER A 46 20.55 -0.10 -8.38
CA SER A 46 21.24 -1.06 -9.26
C SER A 46 22.16 -2.04 -8.53
N ALA A 47 22.59 -1.72 -7.30
CA ALA A 47 23.49 -2.53 -6.49
C ALA A 47 22.75 -3.31 -5.39
N TRP A 48 21.41 -3.27 -5.37
CA TRP A 48 20.63 -3.98 -4.37
C TRP A 48 20.68 -5.49 -4.59
N THR A 49 20.83 -6.22 -3.50
CA THR A 49 20.71 -7.68 -3.52
C THR A 49 19.25 -8.08 -3.66
N THR A 50 18.98 -9.30 -4.14
CA THR A 50 17.63 -9.86 -4.21
C THR A 50 16.92 -9.79 -2.86
N SER A 51 17.63 -10.07 -1.77
CA SER A 51 17.09 -9.99 -0.40
C SER A 51 16.66 -8.58 -0.02
N MET A 52 17.41 -7.55 -0.44
CA MET A 52 16.99 -6.15 -0.22
C MET A 52 15.71 -5.84 -0.98
N PHE A 53 15.60 -6.21 -2.25
CA PHE A 53 14.35 -6.01 -3.00
C PHE A 53 13.15 -6.70 -2.35
N VAL A 54 13.31 -7.95 -1.89
CA VAL A 54 12.25 -8.70 -1.20
C VAL A 54 11.85 -8.02 0.11
N LEU A 55 12.80 -7.62 0.94
CA LEU A 55 12.49 -6.97 2.22
C LEU A 55 11.84 -5.60 2.03
N GLN A 56 12.35 -4.77 1.11
CA GLN A 56 11.79 -3.45 0.87
C GLN A 56 10.40 -3.52 0.24
N SER A 57 10.17 -4.45 -0.70
CA SER A 57 8.83 -4.67 -1.28
C SER A 57 7.84 -5.19 -0.23
N ALA A 58 8.26 -6.10 0.67
CA ALA A 58 7.43 -6.56 1.78
C ALA A 58 7.07 -5.41 2.73
N MET A 59 8.03 -4.54 3.06
CA MET A 59 7.80 -3.37 3.89
C MET A 59 6.81 -2.40 3.25
N ILE A 60 7.00 -2.09 1.97
CA ILE A 60 6.08 -1.22 1.20
C ILE A 60 4.68 -1.81 1.21
N PHE A 61 4.55 -3.11 0.98
CA PHE A 61 3.27 -3.79 0.95
C PHE A 61 2.54 -3.72 2.30
N VAL A 62 3.21 -4.09 3.39
CA VAL A 62 2.63 -4.09 4.74
C VAL A 62 2.20 -2.68 5.15
N TYR A 63 3.04 -1.68 4.94
CA TYR A 63 2.71 -0.30 5.31
C TYR A 63 1.57 0.26 4.46
N SER A 64 1.54 -0.05 3.16
CA SER A 64 0.44 0.37 2.28
C SER A 64 -0.88 -0.28 2.69
N LEU A 65 -0.86 -1.55 3.13
CA LEU A 65 -2.04 -2.21 3.69
C LEU A 65 -2.52 -1.52 4.97
N VAL A 66 -1.62 -1.21 5.90
CA VAL A 66 -1.98 -0.53 7.16
C VAL A 66 -2.63 0.83 6.88
N PHE A 67 -2.03 1.66 6.03
CA PHE A 67 -2.63 2.95 5.65
C PHE A 67 -3.98 2.77 4.97
N THR A 68 -4.11 1.77 4.10
CA THR A 68 -5.38 1.48 3.41
C THR A 68 -6.47 1.06 4.39
N VAL A 69 -6.16 0.22 5.38
CA VAL A 69 -7.13 -0.20 6.41
C VAL A 69 -7.53 0.96 7.31
N LEU A 70 -6.58 1.82 7.71
CA LEU A 70 -6.88 3.02 8.50
C LEU A 70 -7.80 3.98 7.74
N LEU A 71 -7.53 4.19 6.44
CA LEU A 71 -8.35 5.04 5.58
C LEU A 71 -9.67 4.37 5.16
N ALA A 72 -9.77 3.04 5.25
CA ALA A 72 -11.01 2.31 5.02
C ALA A 72 -12.10 2.69 6.04
N ILE A 73 -11.70 3.10 7.25
CA ILE A 73 -12.64 3.49 8.32
C ILE A 73 -13.50 4.67 7.88
N PRO A 74 -12.95 5.88 7.56
CA PRO A 74 -13.78 7.00 7.10
C PRO A 74 -14.49 6.72 5.77
N LEU A 75 -13.90 5.91 4.88
CA LEU A 75 -14.57 5.52 3.62
C LEU A 75 -15.77 4.59 3.83
N GLY A 76 -15.81 3.81 4.92
CA GLY A 76 -16.89 2.87 5.23
C GLY A 76 -18.03 3.46 6.04
N ILE A 77 -17.94 4.74 6.43
CA ILE A 77 -19.02 5.48 7.13
C ILE A 77 -20.06 6.05 6.13
N PHE A 78 -19.82 5.93 4.82
CA PHE A 78 -20.77 6.30 3.77
C PHE A 78 -21.77 5.19 3.43
#